data_AF-A0A4Q0IZP2-F1
#
_entry.id   AF-A0A4Q0IZP2-F1
#
_cell.length_a   1.000
_cell.length_b   1.000
_cell.length_c   1.000
_cell.angle_alpha   90.00
_cell.angle_beta   90.00
_cell.angle_gamma   90.00
#
_symmetry.space_group_name_H-M   'P 1'
#
loop_
_entity.id
_entity.type
_entity.pdbx_description
1 polymer ?
#
loop_
_entity_poly.entity_id
_entity_poly.type
_entity_poly.pdbx_seq_one_letter_code
_entity_poly.pdbx_strand_id
1 'polypeptide(L)'
;MMDTVKIKVNFADGSRRVLKSPGAFAKIDRNRKARFVMSDFKVYEGYSDGEVDEDGDFGVFGTIHGIALPFNRLLGWCYVNAKK
;
A
#
# COMPACT_ATOMS: atom_id res chain seq x y z
N MET A 1 9.65 -19.53 -14.62
CA MET A 1 8.60 -19.06 -13.70
C MET A 1 9.27 -18.11 -12.73
N MET A 2 8.88 -16.83 -12.68
CA MET A 2 9.43 -15.91 -11.68
C MET A 2 8.70 -16.15 -10.37
N ASP A 3 9.39 -16.73 -9.39
CA ASP A 3 8.86 -16.88 -8.04
C ASP A 3 8.42 -15.50 -7.51
N THR A 4 7.11 -15.34 -7.31
CA THR A 4 6.57 -14.11 -6.74
C THR A 4 7.00 -14.03 -5.29
N VAL A 5 7.88 -13.08 -4.96
CA VAL A 5 8.34 -12.84 -3.60
C VAL A 5 7.14 -12.50 -2.72
N LYS A 6 6.89 -13.33 -1.69
CA LYS A 6 5.84 -13.09 -0.70
C LYS A 6 6.44 -12.39 0.51
N ILE A 7 6.09 -11.12 0.71
CA ILE A 7 6.52 -10.35 1.87
C ILE A 7 5.48 -10.50 2.99
N LYS A 8 5.89 -11.10 4.12
CA LYS A 8 5.08 -11.16 5.34
C LYS A 8 5.54 -10.07 6.30
N VAL A 9 4.60 -9.31 6.85
CA VAL A 9 4.89 -8.21 7.79
C VAL A 9 4.14 -8.41 9.10
N ASN A 10 4.80 -8.04 10.20
CA ASN A 10 4.20 -7.88 11.52
C ASN A 10 4.14 -6.37 11.81
N PHE A 11 2.94 -5.84 11.99
CA PHE A 11 2.75 -4.44 12.33
C PHE A 11 2.81 -4.23 13.85
N ALA A 12 3.11 -3.00 14.27
CA ALA A 12 3.18 -2.63 15.68
C ALA A 12 1.83 -2.78 16.42
N ASP A 13 0.71 -2.75 15.69
CA ASP A 13 -0.63 -3.03 16.22
C ASP A 13 -0.88 -4.55 16.48
N GLY A 14 0.14 -5.39 16.31
CA GLY A 14 0.05 -6.84 16.46
C GLY A 14 -0.53 -7.58 15.25
N SER A 15 -1.01 -6.86 14.23
CA SER A 15 -1.57 -7.49 13.04
C SER A 15 -0.49 -8.09 12.14
N ARG A 16 -0.78 -9.26 11.57
CA ARG A 16 0.09 -9.93 10.59
C ARG A 16 -0.56 -9.92 9.23
N ARG A 17 0.19 -9.54 8.19
CA ARG A 17 -0.32 -9.49 6.80
C ARG A 17 0.72 -10.02 5.82
N VAL A 18 0.21 -10.52 4.70
CA VAL A 18 1.00 -10.74 3.49
C VAL A 18 0.73 -9.56 2.57
N LEU A 19 1.79 -8.89 2.12
CA LEU A 19 1.66 -7.77 1.20
C LEU A 19 1.31 -8.27 -0.19
N LYS A 20 0.38 -7.57 -0.85
CA LYS A 20 0.20 -7.63 -2.30
C LYS A 20 1.36 -6.90 -2.96
N SER A 21 1.84 -7.44 -4.08
CA SER A 21 2.94 -6.85 -4.83
C SER A 21 2.55 -5.48 -5.41
N PRO A 22 3.53 -4.59 -5.65
CA PRO A 22 3.31 -3.34 -6.39
C PRO A 22 2.65 -3.57 -7.75
N GLY A 23 2.99 -4.65 -8.48
CA GLY A 23 2.33 -4.99 -9.75
C GLY A 23 0.83 -5.33 -9.66
N ALA A 24 0.27 -5.45 -8.45
CA ALA A 24 -1.17 -5.61 -8.24
C ALA A 24 -1.87 -4.29 -7.85
N PHE A 25 -1.13 -3.18 -7.75
CA PHE A 25 -1.61 -1.89 -7.23
C PHE A 25 -2.77 -1.31 -8.05
N ALA A 26 -2.72 -1.38 -9.38
CA ALA A 26 -3.82 -0.96 -10.26
C ALA A 26 -5.15 -1.71 -10.04
N LYS A 27 -5.16 -2.78 -9.24
CA LYS A 27 -6.36 -3.55 -8.87
C LYS A 27 -6.87 -3.20 -7.46
N ILE A 28 -6.34 -2.14 -6.84
CA ILE A 28 -6.78 -1.71 -5.52
C ILE A 28 -8.23 -1.20 -5.60
N ASP A 29 -9.00 -1.48 -4.55
CA ASP A 29 -10.34 -0.93 -4.39
C ASP A 29 -10.24 0.42 -3.70
N ARG A 30 -10.53 1.49 -4.45
CA ARG A 30 -10.47 2.86 -3.98
C ARG A 30 -11.35 3.16 -2.76
N ASN A 31 -12.36 2.34 -2.51
CA ASN A 31 -13.29 2.53 -1.39
C ASN A 31 -12.84 1.79 -0.12
N ARG A 32 -11.69 1.09 -0.15
CA ARG A 32 -11.20 0.30 0.98
C ARG A 32 -9.89 0.85 1.51
N LYS A 33 -9.86 1.15 2.80
CA LYS A 33 -8.64 1.61 3.47
C LYS A 33 -7.54 0.56 3.38
N ALA A 34 -6.35 0.99 2.99
CA ALA A 34 -5.16 0.16 2.82
C ALA A 34 -3.98 0.72 3.60
N ARG A 35 -2.97 -0.14 3.79
CA ARG A 35 -1.62 0.18 4.24
C ARG A 35 -0.67 0.04 3.07
N PHE A 36 0.18 1.04 2.88
CA PHE A 36 1.26 1.07 1.89
C PHE A 36 2.58 1.00 2.65
N VAL A 37 3.36 -0.05 2.42
CA VAL A 37 4.64 -0.28 3.09
C VAL A 37 5.76 0.13 2.14
N MET A 38 6.54 1.12 2.56
CA MET A 38 7.61 1.70 1.76
C MET A 38 8.95 1.01 2.05
N SER A 39 9.94 1.22 1.18
CA SER A 39 11.27 0.62 1.28
C SER A 39 12.09 1.09 2.48
N ASP A 40 11.73 2.24 3.06
CA ASP A 40 12.27 2.75 4.33
C ASP A 40 11.49 2.25 5.56
N PHE A 41 10.65 1.22 5.39
CA PHE A 41 9.76 0.62 6.38
C PHE A 41 8.70 1.56 6.97
N LYS A 42 8.53 2.77 6.42
CA LYS A 42 7.39 3.61 6.75
C LYS A 42 6.11 2.99 6.22
N VAL A 43 5.03 3.21 6.97
CA VAL A 43 3.69 2.72 6.65
C VAL A 43 2.76 3.90 6.54
N TYR A 44 2.10 4.03 5.39
CA TYR A 44 1.07 5.03 5.16
C TYR A 44 -0.28 4.33 5.10
N GLU A 45 -1.28 4.87 5.80
CA GLU A 45 -2.66 4.37 5.73
C GLU A 45 -3.57 5.37 5.03
N GLY A 46 -4.43 4.87 4.15
CA GLY A 46 -5.41 5.70 3.46
C GLY A 46 -6.09 4.93 2.34
N TYR A 47 -6.56 5.66 1.35
CA TYR A 47 -7.19 5.15 0.15
C TYR A 47 -6.36 5.56 -1.06
N SER A 48 -6.42 4.79 -2.14
CA SER A 48 -5.77 5.11 -3.40
C SER A 48 -6.65 4.66 -4.55
N ASP A 49 -6.60 5.35 -5.68
CA ASP A 49 -7.30 4.99 -6.91
C ASP A 49 -6.55 3.94 -7.74
N GLY A 50 -5.29 3.64 -7.37
CA GLY A 50 -4.48 2.64 -8.05
C GLY A 50 -3.70 3.17 -9.24
N GLU A 51 -3.72 4.49 -9.47
CA GLU A 51 -2.99 5.15 -10.54
C GLU A 51 -1.60 5.62 -10.07
N VAL A 52 -0.65 5.61 -11.01
CA VAL A 52 0.68 6.20 -10.84
C VAL A 52 0.79 7.30 -11.89
N ASP A 53 1.08 8.52 -11.46
CA ASP A 53 1.17 9.69 -12.33
C ASP A 53 2.47 9.71 -13.16
N GLU A 54 2.63 10.74 -13.99
CA GLU A 54 3.79 10.92 -14.88
C GLU A 54 5.11 11.12 -14.10
N ASP A 55 5.03 11.60 -12.85
CA ASP A 55 6.19 11.77 -11.97
C ASP A 55 6.57 10.47 -11.24
N GLY A 56 5.76 9.41 -11.40
CA GLY A 56 5.99 8.12 -10.77
C GLY A 56 5.46 8.03 -9.34
N ASP A 57 4.57 8.94 -8.95
CA ASP A 57 3.95 9.01 -7.64
C ASP A 57 2.53 8.43 -7.67
N PHE A 58 2.06 7.92 -6.53
CA PHE A 58 0.68 7.51 -6.34
C PHE A 58 0.04 8.28 -5.18
N GLY A 59 -1.26 8.56 -5.33
CA GLY A 59 -2.02 9.28 -4.32
C GLY A 59 -2.46 8.39 -3.17
N VAL A 60 -2.27 8.87 -1.94
CA VAL A 60 -2.92 8.37 -0.73
C VAL A 60 -3.81 9.46 -0.16
N PHE A 61 -5.12 9.22 -0.13
CA PHE A 61 -6.13 10.15 0.37
C PHE A 61 -6.88 9.60 1.59
N GLY A 62 -7.71 10.44 2.23
CA GLY A 62 -8.36 10.15 3.51
C GLY A 62 -7.50 10.47 4.75
N THR A 63 -6.32 11.07 4.53
CA THR A 63 -5.52 11.79 5.52
C THR A 63 -5.92 13.29 5.54
N ILE A 64 -5.47 14.06 6.53
CA ILE A 64 -5.81 15.50 6.67
C ILE A 64 -5.46 16.29 5.41
N HIS A 65 -4.33 15.97 4.78
CA HIS A 65 -3.95 16.42 3.45
C HIS A 65 -3.64 15.15 2.65
N GLY A 66 -4.12 15.05 1.40
CA GLY A 66 -3.70 13.96 0.51
C GLY A 66 -2.18 13.97 0.33
N ILE A 67 -1.58 12.81 0.17
CA ILE A 67 -0.12 12.64 0.07
C ILE A 67 0.20 11.95 -1.25
N ALA A 68 1.16 12.49 -2.00
CA ALA A 68 1.80 11.79 -3.12
C ALA A 68 3.00 10.98 -2.61
N LEU A 69 3.10 9.71 -2.99
CA LEU A 69 4.17 8.81 -2.58
C LEU A 69 4.86 8.16 -3.78
N PRO A 70 6.19 7.98 -3.76
CA PRO A 70 6.93 7.41 -4.88
C PRO A 70 6.68 5.92 -5.05
N PHE A 71 6.10 5.52 -6.19
CA PHE A 71 5.71 4.14 -6.46
C PHE A 71 6.90 3.18 -6.51
N ASN A 72 8.06 3.65 -7.00
CA ASN A 72 9.30 2.87 -7.03
C ASN A 72 9.83 2.47 -5.63
N ARG A 73 9.33 3.09 -4.56
CA ARG A 73 9.65 2.76 -3.18
C ARG A 73 8.59 1.91 -2.49
N LEU A 74 7.49 1.58 -3.15
CA LEU A 74 6.46 0.71 -2.59
C LEU A 74 6.98 -0.74 -2.54
N LEU A 75 7.13 -1.31 -1.33
CA LEU A 75 7.42 -2.74 -1.17
C LEU A 75 6.17 -3.59 -1.40
N GLY A 76 5.01 -3.06 -1.01
CA GLY A 76 3.71 -3.71 -1.21
C GLY A 76 2.64 -3.10 -0.33
N TRP A 77 1.43 -3.65 -0.43
CA TRP A 77 0.25 -3.08 0.21
C TRP A 77 -0.72 -4.14 0.73
N CYS A 78 -1.57 -3.78 1.69
CA CYS A 78 -2.63 -4.66 2.18
C CYS A 78 -3.82 -3.85 2.71
N TYR A 79 -5.03 -4.40 2.66
CA TYR A 79 -6.19 -3.75 3.27
C TYR A 79 -6.09 -3.75 4.80
N VAL A 80 -6.54 -2.64 5.40
CA VAL A 80 -6.84 -2.59 6.82
C VAL A 80 -8.12 -3.40 7.04
N ASN A 81 -8.12 -4.34 7.98
CA ASN A 81 -9.38 -4.99 8.35
C ASN A 81 -10.20 -3.97 9.14
N ALA A 82 -11.48 -3.80 8.81
CA ALA A 82 -12.41 -3.22 9.77
C ALA A 82 -12.33 -4.08 11.05
N LYS A 83 -12.13 -3.45 12.21
CA LYS A 83 -12.40 -4.15 13.47
C LYS A 83 -13.86 -4.59 13.41
N LYS A 84 -14.10 -5.89 13.60
CA LYS A 84 -15.46 -6.39 13.88
C LYS A 84 -15.92 -5.83 15.21
#